data_AF-A0A1G9HUX0-F1
#
_entry.id   AF-A0A1G9HUX0-F1
#
_cell.length_a   1.000
_cell.length_b   1.000
_cell.length_c   1.000
_cell.angle_alpha   90.00
_cell.angle_beta   90.00
_cell.angle_gamma   90.00
#
_symmetry.space_group_name_H-M   'P 1'
#
loop_
_entity.id
_entity.type
_entity.pdbx_description
1 polymer ?
#
loop_
_entity_poly.entity_id
_entity_poly.type
_entity_poly.pdbx_seq_one_letter_code
_entity_poly.pdbx_strand_id
1 'polypeptide(L)'
;MSSLIALSITTAILCAIWTYLSGVIGILGWIGFAGCTSFFAAGGKKEGFKASIVANITGVFWAMVTIKLSGVLSFSLGPAIATGLITFIMCAQAKNKYLAFIPGTFVGSFSTFAASGDWKSVLIGLILGAILGYACEWTGNKLYEKVKKE
;
A
#
# COMPACT_ATOMS: atom_id res chain seq x y z
N MET A 1 -5.62 -4.87 -29.82
CA MET A 1 -5.97 -4.68 -28.40
C MET A 1 -5.15 -3.52 -27.83
N SER A 2 -5.69 -2.66 -26.96
CA SER A 2 -4.89 -1.60 -26.30
C SER A 2 -4.13 -2.15 -25.09
N SER A 3 -3.04 -1.49 -24.70
CA SER A 3 -2.27 -1.85 -23.50
C SER A 3 -3.12 -1.78 -22.23
N LEU A 4 -4.06 -0.82 -22.18
CA LEU A 4 -5.00 -0.67 -21.08
C LEU A 4 -5.93 -1.88 -20.95
N ILE A 5 -6.48 -2.40 -22.06
CA ILE A 5 -7.35 -3.57 -22.01
C ILE A 5 -6.57 -4.82 -21.58
N ALA A 6 -5.35 -5.00 -22.08
CA ALA A 6 -4.48 -6.11 -21.66
C ALA A 6 -4.18 -6.04 -20.15
N LEU A 7 -3.86 -4.84 -19.63
CA LEU A 7 -3.67 -4.61 -18.20
C LEU A 7 -4.95 -4.92 -17.41
N SER A 8 -6.12 -4.42 -17.85
CA SER A 8 -7.39 -4.65 -17.17
C SER A 8 -7.76 -6.12 -17.06
N ILE A 9 -7.56 -6.91 -18.13
CA ILE A 9 -7.83 -8.36 -18.13
C ILE A 9 -6.97 -9.06 -17.09
N THR A 10 -5.66 -8.82 -17.12
CA THR A 10 -4.73 -9.47 -16.20
C THR A 10 -4.93 -9.03 -14.76
N THR A 11 -5.23 -7.75 -14.54
CA THR A 11 -5.55 -7.19 -13.23
C THR A 11 -6.81 -7.84 -12.67
N ALA A 12 -7.87 -7.99 -13.46
CA ALA A 12 -9.10 -8.63 -13.01
C ALA A 12 -8.87 -10.08 -12.55
N ILE A 13 -8.11 -10.86 -13.33
CA ILE A 13 -7.78 -12.25 -13.00
C ILE A 13 -6.96 -12.34 -11.72
N LEU A 14 -5.88 -11.56 -11.63
CA LEU A 14 -4.97 -11.61 -10.48
C LEU A 14 -5.62 -11.08 -9.21
N CYS A 15 -6.45 -10.03 -9.30
CA CYS A 15 -7.23 -9.51 -8.17
C CYS A 15 -8.31 -10.49 -7.69
N ALA A 16 -8.92 -11.26 -8.59
CA ALA A 16 -9.84 -12.32 -8.20
C ALA A 16 -9.11 -13.44 -7.44
N ILE A 17 -7.95 -13.86 -7.95
CA ILE A 17 -7.09 -14.85 -7.27
C ILE A 17 -6.64 -14.32 -5.90
N TRP A 18 -6.21 -13.07 -5.81
CA TRP A 18 -5.82 -12.43 -4.56
C TRP A 18 -6.96 -12.44 -3.53
N THR A 19 -8.18 -12.08 -3.94
CA THR A 19 -9.34 -12.07 -3.05
C THR A 19 -9.54 -13.46 -2.42
N TYR A 20 -9.49 -14.52 -3.22
CA TYR A 20 -9.58 -15.89 -2.72
C TYR A 20 -8.41 -16.26 -1.78
N LEU A 21 -7.16 -16.04 -2.23
CA LEU A 21 -5.96 -16.39 -1.45
C LEU A 21 -5.88 -15.64 -0.13
N SER A 22 -6.25 -14.36 -0.11
CA SER A 22 -6.26 -13.53 1.10
C SER A 22 -7.17 -14.11 2.19
N GLY A 23 -8.31 -14.67 1.80
CA GLY A 23 -9.21 -15.39 2.71
C GLY A 23 -8.60 -16.68 3.26
N VAL A 24 -7.84 -17.42 2.45
CA VAL A 24 -7.19 -18.67 2.87
C VAL A 24 -6.04 -18.41 3.85
N ILE A 25 -5.25 -17.35 3.62
CA ILE A 25 -4.08 -17.02 4.45
C ILE A 25 -4.42 -16.13 5.66
N GLY A 26 -5.68 -15.74 5.83
CA GLY A 26 -6.14 -14.94 6.97
C GLY A 26 -5.70 -13.47 6.96
N ILE A 27 -5.41 -12.91 5.79
CA ILE A 27 -5.05 -11.49 5.63
C ILE A 27 -6.29 -10.73 5.14
N LEU A 28 -6.54 -9.54 5.70
CA LEU A 28 -7.57 -8.63 5.18
C LEU A 28 -7.26 -8.29 3.71
N GLY A 29 -8.01 -8.85 2.76
CA GLY A 29 -7.76 -8.69 1.33
C GLY A 29 -7.67 -7.23 0.86
N TRP A 30 -8.40 -6.33 1.53
CA TRP A 30 -8.35 -4.88 1.34
C TRP A 30 -6.96 -4.27 1.57
N ILE A 31 -6.16 -4.81 2.49
CA ILE A 31 -4.79 -4.36 2.72
C ILE A 31 -3.92 -4.68 1.50
N GLY A 32 -4.11 -5.84 0.89
CA GLY A 32 -3.43 -6.16 -0.38
C GLY A 32 -3.85 -5.24 -1.51
N PHE A 33 -5.14 -4.90 -1.61
CA PHE A 33 -5.58 -3.90 -2.59
C PHE A 33 -5.00 -2.52 -2.34
N ALA A 34 -4.85 -2.11 -1.07
CA ALA A 34 -4.20 -0.87 -0.71
C ALA A 34 -2.72 -0.86 -1.15
N GLY A 35 -2.00 -1.97 -0.93
CA GLY A 35 -0.64 -2.18 -1.43
C GLY A 35 -0.56 -2.07 -2.96
N CYS A 36 -1.42 -2.79 -3.68
CA CYS A 36 -1.49 -2.76 -5.15
C CYS A 36 -1.79 -1.35 -5.69
N THR A 37 -2.74 -0.66 -5.05
CA THR A 37 -3.11 0.73 -5.39
C THR A 37 -1.93 1.67 -5.18
N SER A 38 -1.23 1.55 -4.05
CA SER A 38 -0.07 2.38 -3.74
C SER A 38 1.08 2.17 -4.74
N PHE A 39 1.25 0.95 -5.27
CA PHE A 39 2.21 0.65 -6.33
C PHE A 39 1.88 1.41 -7.64
N PHE A 40 0.64 1.32 -8.11
CA PHE A 40 0.23 2.02 -9.34
C PHE A 40 0.25 3.54 -9.15
N ALA A 41 -0.17 4.04 -7.99
CA ALA A 41 -0.11 5.46 -7.65
C ALA A 41 1.33 6.00 -7.54
N ALA A 42 2.30 5.15 -7.20
CA ALA A 42 3.72 5.49 -7.22
C ALA A 42 4.36 5.47 -8.63
N GLY A 43 3.56 5.24 -9.69
CA GLY A 43 4.01 5.24 -11.08
C GLY A 43 4.36 3.88 -11.66
N GLY A 44 4.05 2.79 -10.94
CA GLY A 44 4.33 1.42 -11.37
C GLY A 44 5.83 1.13 -11.49
N LYS A 45 6.19 0.09 -12.23
CA LYS A 45 7.59 -0.31 -12.51
C LYS A 45 8.37 -0.63 -11.23
N LYS A 46 9.69 -0.80 -11.36
CA LYS A 46 10.56 -1.12 -10.22
C LYS A 46 10.69 0.05 -9.25
N GLU A 47 10.64 1.27 -9.76
CA GLU A 47 10.78 2.50 -8.99
C GLU A 47 9.54 2.72 -8.12
N GLY A 48 8.34 2.60 -8.70
CA GLY A 48 7.08 2.71 -7.96
C GLY A 48 6.90 1.59 -6.95
N PHE A 49 7.34 0.37 -7.26
CA PHE A 49 7.37 -0.74 -6.29
C PHE A 49 8.20 -0.40 -5.04
N LYS A 50 9.43 0.10 -5.23
CA LYS A 50 10.29 0.49 -4.11
C LYS A 50 9.69 1.66 -3.33
N ALA A 51 9.23 2.69 -4.02
CA ALA A 51 8.65 3.88 -3.40
C ALA A 51 7.39 3.54 -2.59
N SER A 52 6.50 2.70 -3.14
CA SER A 52 5.31 2.20 -2.47
C SER A 52 5.66 1.42 -1.20
N ILE A 53 6.54 0.41 -1.28
CA ILE A 53 6.88 -0.41 -0.11
C ILE A 53 7.53 0.44 0.99
N VAL A 54 8.50 1.28 0.64
CA VAL A 54 9.22 2.10 1.62
C VAL A 54 8.26 3.08 2.30
N ALA A 55 7.42 3.77 1.52
CA ALA A 55 6.42 4.68 2.06
C ALA A 55 5.39 3.95 2.95
N ASN A 56 4.86 2.82 2.49
CA ASN A 56 3.91 1.99 3.24
C ASN A 56 4.49 1.54 4.59
N ILE A 57 5.73 1.03 4.61
CA ILE A 57 6.41 0.61 5.85
C ILE A 57 6.55 1.78 6.82
N THR A 58 6.97 2.96 6.34
CA THR A 58 7.03 4.15 7.21
C THR A 58 5.67 4.57 7.72
N GLY A 59 4.61 4.41 6.93
CA GLY A 59 3.23 4.62 7.37
C GLY A 59 2.84 3.70 8.52
N VAL A 60 3.11 2.41 8.40
CA VAL A 60 2.87 1.43 9.47
C VAL A 60 3.64 1.82 10.74
N PHE A 61 4.90 2.22 10.61
CA PHE A 61 5.69 2.70 11.73
C PHE A 61 5.03 3.91 12.41
N TRP A 62 4.65 4.93 11.65
CA TRP A 62 4.03 6.14 12.19
C TRP A 62 2.67 5.86 12.83
N ALA A 63 1.86 4.97 12.26
CA ALA A 63 0.61 4.55 12.90
C ALA A 63 0.84 3.86 14.26
N MET A 64 1.84 2.99 14.36
CA MET A 64 2.19 2.36 15.64
C MET A 64 2.68 3.38 16.67
N VAL A 65 3.42 4.40 16.24
CA VAL A 65 3.81 5.53 17.10
C VAL A 65 2.56 6.30 17.56
N THR A 66 1.62 6.62 16.66
CA THR A 66 0.38 7.31 17.00
C THR A 66 -0.46 6.52 18.01
N ILE A 67 -0.61 5.21 17.84
CA ILE A 67 -1.38 4.35 18.76
C ILE A 67 -0.76 4.38 20.15
N LYS A 68 0.57 4.21 20.25
CA LYS A 68 1.29 4.23 21.53
C LYS A 68 1.21 5.61 22.20
N LEU A 69 1.44 6.68 21.42
CA LEU A 69 1.41 8.05 21.94
C LEU A 69 0.02 8.43 22.43
N SER A 70 -1.03 8.04 21.69
CA SER A 70 -2.42 8.28 22.10
C SER A 70 -2.80 7.53 23.37
N GLY A 71 -2.22 6.35 23.61
CA GLY A 71 -2.40 5.61 24.86
C GLY A 71 -1.74 6.26 26.08
N VAL A 72 -0.66 7.03 25.87
CA VAL A 72 0.03 7.79 26.94
C VAL A 72 -0.68 9.11 27.23
N LEU A 73 -1.23 9.76 26.21
CA LEU A 73 -1.95 11.03 26.33
C LEU A 73 -3.42 10.78 26.67
N SER A 74 -3.70 10.42 27.92
CA SER A 74 -5.02 10.03 28.43
C SER A 74 -6.02 11.18 28.67
N PHE A 75 -5.73 12.40 28.22
CA PHE A 75 -6.66 13.54 28.27
C PHE A 75 -7.47 13.68 26.97
N SER A 76 -8.63 14.33 27.04
CA SER A 76 -9.63 14.37 25.95
C SER A 76 -9.09 14.77 24.56
N LEU A 77 -8.14 15.71 24.49
CA LEU A 77 -7.51 16.14 23.22
C LEU A 77 -6.24 15.36 22.83
N GLY A 78 -5.74 14.45 23.67
CA GLY A 78 -4.47 13.74 23.48
C GLY A 78 -4.35 13.05 22.12
N PRO A 79 -5.32 12.21 21.71
CA PRO A 79 -5.29 11.53 20.41
C PRO A 79 -5.33 12.48 19.21
N ALA A 80 -6.05 13.60 19.31
CA ALA A 80 -6.14 14.60 18.25
C ALA A 80 -4.78 15.31 18.05
N ILE A 81 -4.12 15.68 19.16
CA ILE A 81 -2.80 16.30 19.14
C ILE A 81 -1.76 15.30 18.59
N ALA A 82 -1.76 14.05 19.07
CA ALA A 82 -0.88 13.00 18.57
C ALA A 82 -1.04 12.81 17.06
N THR A 83 -2.29 12.72 16.57
CA THR A 83 -2.58 12.58 15.15
C THR A 83 -2.06 13.77 14.35
N GLY A 84 -2.29 15.00 14.81
CA GLY A 84 -1.79 16.22 14.16
C GLY A 84 -0.26 16.25 14.07
N LEU A 85 0.44 15.94 15.17
CA LEU A 85 1.90 15.89 15.22
C LEU A 85 2.48 14.82 14.29
N ILE A 86 1.97 13.59 14.36
CA ILE A 86 2.48 12.50 13.52
C ILE A 86 2.17 12.75 12.04
N THR A 87 1.00 13.31 11.72
CA THR A 87 0.66 13.70 10.34
C THR A 87 1.63 14.75 9.81
N PHE A 88 1.98 15.76 10.62
CA PHE A 88 2.99 16.73 10.24
C PHE A 88 4.34 16.07 9.95
N ILE A 89 4.78 15.12 10.79
CA ILE A 89 6.04 14.40 10.58
C ILE A 89 5.98 13.53 9.30
N MET A 90 4.86 12.85 9.05
CA MET A 90 4.63 12.06 7.83
C MET A 90 4.74 12.92 6.55
N CYS A 91 4.28 14.18 6.60
CA CYS A 91 4.46 15.12 5.49
C CYS A 91 5.90 15.65 5.42
N ALA A 92 6.51 15.98 6.56
CA ALA A 92 7.85 16.54 6.63
C ALA A 92 8.93 15.54 6.16
N GLN A 93 8.74 14.23 6.41
CA GLN A 93 9.70 13.20 5.96
C GLN A 93 9.81 13.11 4.43
N ALA A 94 8.84 13.66 3.68
CA ALA A 94 8.86 13.68 2.23
C ALA A 94 9.99 14.55 1.64
N LYS A 95 10.66 15.36 2.46
CA LYS A 95 11.94 16.00 2.11
C LYS A 95 13.02 14.98 1.74
N ASN A 96 12.92 13.75 2.25
CA ASN A 96 13.77 12.64 1.82
C ASN A 96 13.23 12.06 0.50
N LYS A 97 14.08 12.00 -0.53
CA LYS A 97 13.75 11.45 -1.86
C LYS A 97 13.13 10.04 -1.84
N TYR A 98 13.48 9.20 -0.86
CA TYR A 98 12.95 7.85 -0.74
C TYR A 98 11.53 7.79 -0.14
N LEU A 99 11.10 8.88 0.51
CA LEU A 99 9.80 9.00 1.20
C LEU A 99 8.94 10.12 0.60
N ALA A 100 9.31 10.62 -0.58
CA ALA A 100 8.58 11.67 -1.28
C ALA A 100 7.14 11.26 -1.64
N PHE A 101 6.87 9.96 -1.71
CA PHE A 101 5.53 9.43 -1.94
C PHE A 101 4.67 9.47 -0.66
N ILE A 102 4.25 10.68 -0.30
CA ILE A 102 3.38 10.96 0.86
C ILE A 102 2.12 10.07 0.89
N PRO A 103 1.39 9.88 -0.23
CA PRO A 103 0.19 9.03 -0.22
C PRO A 103 0.44 7.60 0.24
N GLY A 104 1.59 7.00 -0.11
CA GLY A 104 1.96 5.66 0.38
C GLY A 104 2.15 5.61 1.89
N THR A 105 2.70 6.68 2.47
CA THR A 105 2.82 6.77 3.94
C THR A 105 1.45 6.77 4.60
N PHE A 106 0.49 7.52 4.05
CA PHE A 106 -0.89 7.50 4.55
C PHE A 106 -1.58 6.15 4.35
N VAL A 107 -1.37 5.48 3.21
CA VAL A 107 -1.90 4.12 2.96
C VAL A 107 -1.41 3.15 4.03
N GLY A 108 -0.12 3.15 4.37
CA GLY A 108 0.41 2.33 5.46
C GLY A 108 -0.22 2.65 6.81
N SER A 109 -0.38 3.94 7.13
CA SER A 109 -0.96 4.38 8.40
C SER A 109 -2.42 3.96 8.54
N PHE A 110 -3.27 4.30 7.56
CA PHE A 110 -4.70 3.98 7.60
C PHE A 110 -4.96 2.48 7.56
N SER A 111 -4.16 1.71 6.82
CA SER A 111 -4.25 0.25 6.84
C SER A 111 -3.97 -0.32 8.23
N THR A 112 -3.01 0.26 8.95
CA THR A 112 -2.67 -0.15 10.33
C THR A 112 -3.76 0.21 11.33
N PHE A 113 -4.34 1.41 11.21
CA PHE A 113 -5.46 1.81 12.05
C PHE A 113 -6.70 0.96 11.79
N ALA A 114 -7.01 0.65 10.53
CA ALA A 114 -8.13 -0.23 10.16
C ALA A 114 -7.94 -1.66 10.67
N ALA A 115 -6.70 -2.14 10.75
CA ALA A 115 -6.36 -3.43 11.34
C ALA A 115 -6.21 -3.40 12.87
N SER A 116 -6.70 -2.34 13.55
CA SER A 116 -6.62 -2.19 15.01
C SER A 116 -5.19 -2.33 15.57
N GLY A 117 -4.17 -1.92 14.81
CA GLY A 117 -2.77 -2.01 15.21
C GLY A 117 -2.08 -3.35 14.95
N ASP A 118 -2.71 -4.30 14.25
CA ASP A 118 -2.04 -5.53 13.77
C ASP A 118 -1.08 -5.22 12.61
N TRP A 119 0.03 -4.57 12.97
CA TRP A 119 1.06 -4.12 12.04
C TRP A 119 1.73 -5.27 11.28
N LYS A 120 1.76 -6.49 11.83
CA LYS A 120 2.39 -7.64 11.16
C LYS A 120 1.57 -8.09 9.97
N SER A 121 0.27 -8.31 10.17
CA SER A 121 -0.65 -8.65 9.07
C SER A 121 -0.68 -7.54 8.02
N VAL A 122 -0.67 -6.27 8.47
CA VAL A 122 -0.65 -5.10 7.57
C VAL A 122 0.60 -5.06 6.72
N LEU A 123 1.79 -5.22 7.30
CA LEU A 123 3.04 -5.23 6.54
C LEU A 123 3.05 -6.33 5.48
N ILE A 124 2.66 -7.55 5.85
CA ILE A 124 2.60 -8.67 4.92
C ILE A 124 1.60 -8.37 3.80
N GLY A 125 0.40 -7.90 4.15
CA GLY A 125 -0.64 -7.54 3.18
C GLY A 125 -0.18 -6.44 2.20
N LEU A 126 0.46 -5.37 2.69
CA LEU A 126 0.92 -4.27 1.85
C LEU A 126 2.04 -4.71 0.90
N ILE A 127 2.96 -5.56 1.36
CA ILE A 127 4.04 -6.11 0.52
C ILE A 127 3.46 -7.05 -0.55
N LEU A 128 2.59 -7.98 -0.16
CA LEU A 128 1.91 -8.88 -1.10
C LEU A 128 1.06 -8.11 -2.09
N GLY A 129 0.41 -7.03 -1.65
CA GLY A 129 -0.33 -6.10 -2.50
C GLY A 129 0.56 -5.41 -3.54
N ALA A 130 1.72 -4.91 -3.14
CA ALA A 130 2.67 -4.33 -4.08
C ALA A 130 3.19 -5.38 -5.10
N ILE A 131 3.42 -6.63 -4.65
CA ILE A 131 3.80 -7.75 -5.53
C ILE A 131 2.67 -8.05 -6.52
N LEU A 132 1.42 -8.06 -6.06
CA LEU A 132 0.25 -8.21 -6.92
C LEU A 132 0.19 -7.12 -8.00
N GLY A 133 0.36 -5.85 -7.61
CA GLY A 133 0.38 -4.73 -8.57
C GLY A 133 1.49 -4.87 -9.62
N TYR A 134 2.70 -5.24 -9.18
CA TYR A 134 3.80 -5.52 -10.09
C TYR A 134 3.51 -6.69 -11.04
N ALA A 135 2.90 -7.76 -10.53
CA ALA A 135 2.49 -8.90 -11.34
C ALA A 135 1.47 -8.48 -12.40
N CYS A 136 0.45 -7.69 -12.03
CA CYS A 136 -0.55 -7.14 -12.95
C CYS A 136 0.10 -6.35 -14.09
N GLU A 137 0.99 -5.41 -13.78
CA GLU A 137 1.69 -4.61 -14.79
C GLU A 137 2.54 -5.50 -15.71
N TRP A 138 3.29 -6.45 -15.13
CA TRP A 138 4.16 -7.34 -15.89
C TRP A 138 3.38 -8.28 -16.82
N THR A 139 2.31 -8.91 -16.34
CA THR A 139 1.47 -9.78 -17.16
C THR A 139 0.69 -9.00 -18.21
N GLY A 140 0.23 -7.79 -17.88
CA GLY A 140 -0.48 -6.91 -18.81
C GLY A 140 0.40 -6.50 -19.99
N ASN A 141 1.65 -6.11 -19.70
CA ASN A 141 2.64 -5.78 -20.73
C ASN A 141 2.96 -7.01 -21.62
N LYS A 142 3.16 -8.18 -21.02
CA LYS A 142 3.40 -9.42 -21.77
C LYS A 142 2.23 -9.81 -22.68
N LEU A 143 0.99 -9.67 -22.18
CA LEU A 143 -0.20 -9.96 -22.98
C LEU A 143 -0.31 -8.99 -24.16
N TYR A 144 -0.09 -7.69 -23.91
CA TYR A 144 -0.09 -6.67 -24.96
C TYR A 144 0.96 -6.94 -26.05
N GLU A 145 2.18 -7.30 -25.66
CA GLU A 145 3.27 -7.63 -26.61
C GLU A 145 2.97 -8.85 -27.47
N LYS A 146 2.29 -9.86 -26.93
CA LYS A 146 1.89 -11.05 -27.71
C LYS A 146 0.82 -10.69 -28.75
N VAL A 147 -0.22 -9.99 -28.33
CA VAL A 147 -1.37 -9.65 -29.19
C VAL A 147 -1.01 -8.59 -30.24
N LYS A 148 0.07 -7.81 -30.06
CA LYS A 148 0.56 -6.85 -31.07
C LYS A 148 1.47 -7.49 -32.12
N LYS A 149 2.08 -8.64 -31.82
CA LYS A 149 2.96 -9.38 -32.74
C LYS A 149 2.19 -10.29 -33.70
N GLU A 150 0.90 -10.54 -33.41
CA GLU A 150 -0.09 -11.15 -34.30
C GLU A 150 -0.81 -10.08 -35.11
#